data_AF-A0A966ALQ4-F1
#
_entry.id   AF-A0A966ALQ4-F1
#
_cell.length_a   1.000
_cell.length_b   1.000
_cell.length_c   1.000
_cell.angle_alpha   90.00
_cell.angle_beta   90.00
_cell.angle_gamma   90.00
#
_symmetry.space_group_name_H-M   'P 1'
#
loop_
_entity.id
_entity.type
_entity.pdbx_description
1 polymer ?
#
loop_
_entity_poly.entity_id
_entity_poly.type
_entity_poly.pdbx_seq_one_letter_code
_entity_poly.pdbx_strand_id
1 'polypeptide(L)'
;QYDARSRDVVWLTVTSTAPSHAGYMDGGGAQRFRNRYDAKPTSILLDPDGRMGRQYDVEVTPEIFIIDPTGILVYMGGMDDKATTSVADVDGATDYVGNALDDTLAGRPVSRPITRAYGCPIVY
;
A
#
# COMPACT_ATOMS: atom_id res chain seq x y z
N GLN A 1 -1.20 12.93 3.80
CA GLN A 1 -1.43 11.71 3.00
C GLN A 1 -1.13 12.02 1.54
N TYR A 2 -0.57 11.07 0.81
CA TYR A 2 -0.25 11.21 -0.63
C TYR A 2 -1.54 11.41 -1.43
N ASP A 3 -1.66 12.54 -2.13
CA ASP A 3 -2.71 12.72 -3.14
C ASP A 3 -2.24 12.16 -4.48
N ALA A 4 -2.14 10.83 -4.58
CA ALA A 4 -1.68 10.14 -5.78
C ALA A 4 -2.50 10.52 -7.03
N ARG A 5 -3.81 10.73 -6.87
CA ARG A 5 -4.71 11.11 -7.96
C ARG A 5 -4.36 12.45 -8.59
N SER A 6 -3.76 13.37 -7.84
CA SER A 6 -3.31 14.68 -8.36
C SER A 6 -2.12 14.59 -9.32
N ARG A 7 -1.50 13.41 -9.46
CA ARG A 7 -0.29 13.17 -10.26
C ARG A 7 -0.47 12.13 -11.36
N ASP A 8 -1.71 11.95 -11.85
CA ASP A 8 -2.08 10.90 -12.81
C ASP A 8 -1.77 9.46 -12.34
N VAL A 9 -1.72 9.24 -11.02
CA VAL A 9 -1.50 7.92 -10.42
C VAL A 9 -2.83 7.30 -9.99
N VAL A 10 -3.00 6.01 -10.31
CA VAL A 10 -4.12 5.20 -9.81
C VAL A 10 -3.72 4.53 -8.50
N TRP A 11 -4.39 4.87 -7.39
CA TRP A 11 -4.16 4.22 -6.10
C TRP A 11 -5.26 3.20 -5.79
N LEU A 12 -4.90 1.93 -5.67
CA LEU A 12 -5.78 0.87 -5.22
C LEU A 12 -5.39 0.44 -3.81
N THR A 13 -6.37 0.30 -2.91
CA THR A 13 -6.18 -0.36 -1.61
C THR A 13 -6.82 -1.73 -1.71
N VAL A 14 -6.09 -2.80 -1.41
CA VAL A 14 -6.60 -4.17 -1.44
C VAL A 14 -6.66 -4.69 -0.01
N THR A 15 -7.77 -5.33 0.36
CA THR A 15 -7.90 -6.05 1.63
C THR A 15 -8.12 -7.53 1.35
N SER A 16 -7.12 -8.32 1.74
CA SER A 16 -7.07 -9.77 1.50
C SER A 16 -7.23 -10.61 2.78
N THR A 17 -7.64 -9.98 3.88
CA THR A 17 -7.85 -10.62 5.18
C THR A 17 -9.07 -11.53 5.15
N ALA A 18 -8.96 -12.75 5.65
CA ALA A 18 -10.04 -13.74 5.69
C ALA A 18 -11.27 -13.26 6.50
N PRO A 19 -12.51 -13.59 6.08
CA PRO A 19 -13.73 -13.26 6.82
C PRO A 19 -13.79 -13.75 8.27
N SER A 20 -13.03 -14.79 8.61
CA SER A 20 -12.96 -15.35 9.97
C SER A 20 -12.09 -14.52 10.92
N HIS A 21 -11.28 -13.59 10.41
CA HIS A 21 -10.34 -12.81 11.19
C HIS A 21 -10.94 -11.46 11.61
N ALA A 22 -10.62 -10.98 12.80
CA ALA A 22 -11.15 -9.72 13.35
C ALA A 22 -10.77 -8.47 12.53
N GLY A 23 -9.71 -8.57 11.73
CA GLY A 23 -9.27 -7.52 10.79
C GLY A 23 -9.98 -7.52 9.44
N TYR A 24 -10.95 -8.41 9.21
CA TYR A 24 -11.72 -8.45 7.97
C TYR A 24 -12.53 -7.16 7.76
N MET A 25 -12.60 -6.71 6.51
CA MET A 25 -13.43 -5.57 6.10
C MET A 25 -14.40 -5.99 4.99
N ASP A 26 -15.68 -5.83 5.25
CA ASP A 26 -16.71 -5.85 4.22
C ASP A 26 -16.82 -4.48 3.51
N GLY A 27 -17.75 -4.34 2.57
CA GLY A 27 -17.97 -3.08 1.86
C GLY A 27 -18.27 -1.90 2.80
N GLY A 28 -19.03 -2.13 3.88
CA GLY A 28 -19.29 -1.10 4.89
C GLY A 28 -18.04 -0.73 5.68
N GLY A 29 -17.21 -1.73 6.04
CA GLY A 29 -15.93 -1.57 6.72
C GLY A 29 -14.94 -0.76 5.89
N ALA A 30 -14.82 -1.06 4.60
CA ALA A 30 -13.98 -0.31 3.67
C ALA A 30 -14.38 1.17 3.57
N GLN A 31 -15.69 1.46 3.55
CA GLN A 31 -16.21 2.84 3.55
C GLN A 31 -15.89 3.56 4.86
N ARG A 32 -16.06 2.89 6.00
CA ARG A 32 -15.67 3.43 7.32
C ARG A 32 -14.18 3.68 7.42
N PHE A 33 -13.34 2.75 6.92
CA PHE A 33 -11.90 2.92 6.85
C PHE A 33 -11.53 4.17 6.05
N ARG A 34 -12.09 4.31 4.85
CA ARG A 34 -11.84 5.48 3.99
C ARG A 34 -12.16 6.78 4.70
N ASN A 35 -13.33 6.86 5.33
CA ASN A 35 -13.77 8.08 6.02
C ASN A 35 -12.96 8.36 7.28
N ARG A 36 -12.61 7.33 8.07
CA ARG A 36 -11.85 7.48 9.32
C ARG A 36 -10.46 8.05 9.07
N TYR A 37 -9.81 7.63 8.00
CA TYR A 37 -8.45 8.02 7.68
C TYR A 37 -8.37 9.14 6.63
N ASP A 38 -9.50 9.72 6.19
CA ASP A 38 -9.57 10.61 5.01
C ASP A 38 -8.77 10.07 3.81
N ALA A 39 -8.79 8.75 3.63
CA ALA A 39 -8.04 8.10 2.57
C ALA A 39 -8.72 8.38 1.23
N LYS A 40 -7.92 8.68 0.19
CA LYS A 40 -8.44 9.01 -1.15
C LYS A 40 -8.02 8.01 -2.23
N PRO A 41 -8.10 6.68 -2.00
CA PRO A 41 -7.76 5.71 -3.03
C PRO A 41 -8.76 5.79 -4.18
N THR A 42 -8.27 5.53 -5.40
CA THR A 42 -9.11 5.31 -6.60
C THR A 42 -10.20 4.30 -6.33
N SER A 43 -9.86 3.17 -5.70
CA SER A 43 -10.81 2.17 -5.25
C SER A 43 -10.26 1.36 -4.10
N ILE A 44 -11.16 0.78 -3.31
CA ILE A 44 -10.83 -0.25 -2.33
C ILE A 44 -11.37 -1.57 -2.89
N LEU A 45 -10.50 -2.55 -3.07
CA LEU A 45 -10.81 -3.88 -3.58
C LEU A 45 -10.88 -4.86 -2.41
N LEU A 46 -11.95 -5.63 -2.35
CA LEU A 46 -12.13 -6.70 -1.37
C LEU A 46 -11.71 -8.02 -2.01
N ASP A 47 -10.75 -8.71 -1.39
CA ASP A 47 -10.18 -9.99 -1.84
C ASP A 47 -10.35 -11.04 -0.72
N PRO A 48 -11.60 -11.38 -0.34
CA PRO A 48 -11.88 -12.17 0.86
C PRO A 48 -11.39 -13.63 0.81
N ASP A 49 -11.05 -14.14 -0.38
CA ASP A 49 -10.42 -15.46 -0.56
C ASP A 49 -8.87 -15.39 -0.59
N GLY A 50 -8.31 -14.18 -0.47
CA GLY A 50 -6.89 -13.92 -0.43
C GLY A 50 -6.17 -14.16 -1.75
N ARG A 51 -6.89 -14.33 -2.87
CA ARG A 51 -6.28 -14.77 -4.12
C ARG A 51 -5.29 -13.75 -4.66
N MET A 52 -5.62 -12.46 -4.60
CA MET A 52 -4.71 -11.40 -5.03
C MET A 52 -3.52 -11.24 -4.08
N GLY A 53 -3.77 -11.20 -2.77
CA GLY A 53 -2.69 -11.08 -1.78
C GLY A 53 -1.65 -12.19 -1.92
N ARG A 54 -2.10 -13.43 -2.14
CA ARG A 54 -1.23 -14.59 -2.40
C ARG A 54 -0.45 -14.50 -3.71
N GLN A 55 -1.05 -13.96 -4.77
CA GLN A 55 -0.35 -13.79 -6.05
C GLN A 55 0.77 -12.74 -5.98
N TYR A 56 0.63 -11.77 -5.09
CA TYR A 56 1.63 -10.74 -4.81
C TYR A 56 2.58 -11.12 -3.66
N ASP A 57 2.42 -12.33 -3.11
CA ASP A 57 3.20 -12.85 -1.97
C ASP A 57 3.21 -11.92 -0.76
N VAL A 58 2.07 -11.27 -0.49
CA VAL A 58 1.95 -10.34 0.64
C VAL A 58 2.03 -11.11 1.95
N GLU A 59 2.95 -10.72 2.82
CA GLU A 59 3.12 -11.33 4.15
C GLU A 59 2.65 -10.41 5.28
N VAL A 60 2.75 -9.09 5.08
CA VAL A 60 2.47 -8.07 6.10
C VAL A 60 1.61 -6.94 5.53
N THR A 61 0.92 -6.23 6.43
CA THR A 61 0.11 -5.07 6.07
C THR A 61 0.53 -3.84 6.90
N PRO A 62 0.84 -2.70 6.25
CA PRO A 62 0.83 -2.46 4.81
C PRO A 62 2.08 -3.00 4.08
N GLU A 63 1.87 -3.46 2.85
CA GLU A 63 2.90 -3.68 1.83
C GLU A 63 2.46 -2.98 0.54
N ILE A 64 3.38 -2.29 -0.13
CA ILE A 64 3.10 -1.36 -1.22
C ILE A 64 3.77 -1.84 -2.50
N PHE A 65 3.03 -1.75 -3.60
CA PHE A 65 3.49 -2.09 -4.94
C PHE A 65 3.29 -0.89 -5.86
N ILE A 66 4.28 -0.57 -6.71
CA ILE A 66 4.14 0.42 -7.78
C ILE A 66 4.39 -0.27 -9.10
N ILE A 67 3.41 -0.14 -10.00
CA ILE A 67 3.45 -0.65 -11.36
C ILE A 67 3.54 0.56 -12.28
N ASP A 68 4.49 0.53 -13.21
CA ASP A 68 4.69 1.60 -14.18
C ASP A 68 3.64 1.59 -15.31
N PRO A 69 3.59 2.62 -16.17
CA PRO A 69 2.62 2.67 -17.28
C PRO A 69 2.75 1.55 -18.32
N THR A 70 3.86 0.81 -18.33
CA THR A 70 4.06 -0.36 -19.21
C THR A 70 3.55 -1.66 -18.58
N GLY A 71 3.08 -1.61 -17.32
CA GLY A 71 2.57 -2.75 -16.59
C GLY A 71 3.66 -3.51 -15.82
N ILE A 72 4.85 -2.94 -15.64
CA ILE A 72 5.96 -3.57 -14.94
C ILE A 72 5.97 -3.16 -13.47
N LEU A 73 6.15 -4.13 -12.57
CA LEU A 73 6.38 -3.87 -11.15
C LEU A 73 7.77 -3.23 -10.96
N VAL A 74 7.79 -1.98 -10.52
CA VAL A 74 9.02 -1.20 -10.32
C VAL A 74 9.36 -0.95 -8.85
N TYR A 75 8.41 -1.21 -7.95
CA TYR A 75 8.61 -1.10 -6.51
C TYR A 75 7.76 -2.11 -5.73
N MET A 76 8.36 -2.73 -4.71
CA MET A 76 7.70 -3.61 -3.74
C MET A 76 8.31 -3.37 -2.34
N GLY A 77 7.51 -2.99 -1.35
CA GLY A 77 8.01 -2.85 0.01
C GLY A 77 7.17 -2.00 0.97
N GLY A 78 7.82 -1.52 2.03
CA GLY A 78 7.19 -0.72 3.08
C GLY A 78 7.08 0.76 2.74
N MET A 79 6.14 1.47 3.36
CA MET A 79 5.91 2.90 3.10
C MET A 79 7.16 3.77 3.34
N ASP A 80 7.92 3.44 4.38
CA ASP A 80 9.11 4.17 4.83
C ASP A 80 10.10 3.23 5.57
N ASP A 81 11.16 3.79 6.16
CA ASP A 81 12.19 3.05 6.88
C ASP A 81 11.98 2.93 8.40
N LYS A 82 10.87 3.45 8.94
CA LYS A 82 10.62 3.47 10.38
C LYS A 82 9.46 2.57 10.76
N ALA A 83 9.78 1.39 11.29
CA ALA A 83 8.80 0.44 11.78
C ALA A 83 8.13 0.89 13.09
N THR A 84 7.16 1.80 13.00
CA THR A 84 6.44 2.39 14.15
C THR A 84 4.96 2.55 13.86
N THR A 85 4.13 2.51 14.90
CA THR A 85 2.71 2.86 14.85
C THR A 85 2.44 4.31 15.30
N SER A 86 3.48 5.02 15.75
CA SER A 86 3.40 6.40 16.23
C SER A 86 3.67 7.39 15.10
N VAL A 87 2.72 8.28 14.83
CA VAL A 87 2.90 9.34 13.82
C VAL A 87 4.08 10.26 14.16
N ALA A 88 4.33 10.51 15.44
CA ALA A 88 5.43 11.37 15.88
C ALA A 88 6.80 10.80 15.53
N ASP A 89 6.92 9.48 15.43
CA ASP A 89 8.18 8.81 15.16
C ASP A 89 8.53 8.83 13.67
N VAL A 90 7.57 9.10 12.79
CA VAL A 90 7.75 9.13 11.32
C VAL A 90 8.53 10.36 10.87
N ASP A 91 8.71 11.38 11.73
CA ASP A 91 9.47 12.57 11.37
C ASP A 91 10.94 12.22 11.00
N GLY A 92 11.38 12.64 9.83
CA GLY A 92 12.69 12.28 9.27
C GLY A 92 12.81 10.84 8.76
N ALA A 93 11.71 10.09 8.62
CA ALA A 93 11.73 8.80 7.91
C ALA A 93 12.05 8.98 6.42
N THR A 94 12.71 7.99 5.83
CA THR A 94 12.89 7.93 4.38
C THR A 94 11.58 7.50 3.74
N ASP A 95 10.89 8.41 3.05
CA ASP A 95 9.66 8.11 2.30
C ASP A 95 9.95 7.26 1.05
N TYR A 96 9.78 5.94 1.14
CA TYR A 96 10.10 5.05 0.04
C TYR A 96 9.10 5.16 -1.11
N VAL A 97 7.82 5.22 -0.78
CA VAL A 97 6.75 5.26 -1.78
C VAL A 97 6.80 6.56 -2.56
N GLY A 98 7.02 7.68 -1.86
CA GLY A 98 7.18 8.98 -2.50
C GLY A 98 8.35 9.05 -3.46
N ASN A 99 9.53 8.62 -3.00
CA ASN A 99 10.73 8.59 -3.82
C ASN A 99 10.55 7.67 -5.04
N ALA A 100 9.94 6.50 -4.87
CA ALA A 100 9.69 5.57 -5.97
C ALA A 100 8.66 6.11 -6.98
N LEU A 101 7.62 6.80 -6.52
CA LEU A 101 6.68 7.50 -7.40
C LEU A 101 7.36 8.63 -8.16
N ASP A 102 8.22 9.42 -7.51
CA ASP A 102 8.97 10.50 -8.15
C ASP A 102 9.91 9.98 -9.24
N ASP A 103 10.65 8.90 -8.97
CA ASP A 103 11.52 8.25 -9.95
C ASP A 103 10.70 7.71 -11.14
N THR A 104 9.60 7.00 -10.85
CA THR A 104 8.73 6.41 -11.89
C THR A 104 8.10 7.49 -12.79
N LEU A 105 7.54 8.54 -12.19
CA LEU A 105 6.92 9.65 -12.93
C LEU A 105 7.93 10.48 -13.73
N ALA A 106 9.18 10.51 -13.29
CA ALA A 106 10.27 11.14 -14.05
C ALA A 106 10.85 10.24 -15.15
N GLY A 107 10.35 9.01 -15.32
CA GLY A 107 10.86 8.04 -16.28
C GLY A 107 12.27 7.55 -15.97
N ARG A 108 12.68 7.57 -14.69
CA ARG A 108 13.99 7.11 -14.23
C ARG A 108 13.87 5.79 -13.47
N PRO A 109 14.95 5.01 -13.37
CA PRO A 109 14.97 3.82 -12.54
C PRO A 109 14.68 4.15 -11.08
N VAL A 110 13.77 3.40 -10.45
CA VAL A 110 13.50 3.51 -9.00
C VAL A 110 14.76 3.16 -8.22
N SER A 111 15.22 4.09 -7.39
CA SER A 111 16.47 3.96 -6.64
C SER A 111 16.50 2.81 -5.63
N ARG A 112 15.35 2.50 -5.01
CA ARG A 112 15.16 1.38 -4.07
C ARG A 112 13.94 0.55 -4.48
N PRO A 113 14.06 -0.35 -5.47
CA PRO A 113 12.90 -1.07 -6.01
C PRO A 113 12.35 -2.13 -5.04
N ILE A 114 13.13 -2.56 -4.05
CA ILE A 114 12.69 -3.49 -3.01
C ILE A 114 13.08 -2.92 -1.65
N THR A 115 12.12 -2.76 -0.75
CA THR A 115 12.38 -2.37 0.64
C THR A 115 11.63 -3.27 1.61
N ARG A 116 12.08 -3.31 2.87
CA ARG A 116 11.44 -4.12 3.89
C ARG A 116 10.08 -3.53 4.26
N ALA A 117 9.00 -4.27 4.02
CA ALA A 117 7.69 -3.97 4.59
C ALA A 117 7.65 -4.32 6.08
N TYR A 118 6.78 -3.64 6.83
CA TYR A 118 6.56 -3.89 8.25
C TYR A 118 5.10 -3.65 8.60
N GLY A 119 4.59 -4.40 9.57
CA GLY A 119 3.22 -4.23 10.06
C GLY A 119 2.60 -5.52 10.56
N CYS A 120 1.27 -5.57 10.55
CA CYS A 120 0.52 -6.74 11.00
C CYS A 120 0.63 -7.87 9.97
N PRO A 121 0.95 -9.10 10.36
CA PRO A 121 0.91 -10.24 9.46
C PRO A 121 -0.47 -10.40 8.83
N ILE A 122 -0.52 -10.79 7.56
CA ILE A 122 -1.78 -11.09 6.91
C ILE A 122 -2.34 -12.43 7.38
N VAL A 123 -3.66 -12.52 7.49
CA VAL A 123 -4.37 -13.77 7.77
C VAL A 123 -5.32 -14.01 6.60
N TYR A 124 -5.00 -15.03 5.80
CA TYR A 124 -5.78 -15.46 4.65
C TYR A 124 -6.84 -16.51 4.97
#